data_AF-A0A7G2K032-F1
#
_entry.id   AF-A0A7G2K032-F1
#
_cell.length_a   1.000
_cell.length_b   1.000
_cell.length_c   1.000
_cell.angle_alpha   90.00
_cell.angle_beta   90.00
_cell.angle_gamma   90.00
#
_symmetry.space_group_name_H-M   'P 1'
#
loop_
_entity.id
_entity.type
_entity.pdbx_description
1 polymer ?
#
loop_
_entity_poly.entity_id
_entity_poly.type
_entity_poly.pdbx_seq_one_letter_code
_entity_poly.pdbx_strand_id
1 'polypeptide(L)'
;LHCVGATTLDEYRQYIEKDAALERRFQKVFVDEPSVEDTIAILRGLKERYEIHHHVDITDPAIVAAATLSHRYISDRQLPDKAIDLIDEAASSIRMEIDSKPEPLDLLERRIIQLKLEQQALQKEEDEASRKRLEMLEKE
;
A
#
# COMPACT_ATOMS: atom_id res chain seq x y z
N LEU A 1 28.46 -14.17 -28.00
CA LEU A 1 27.73 -13.83 -26.76
C LEU A 1 26.78 -12.69 -27.09
N HIS A 2 25.50 -12.83 -26.79
CA HIS A 2 24.54 -11.73 -26.82
C HIS A 2 24.21 -11.39 -25.38
N CYS A 3 24.44 -10.14 -24.98
CA CYS A 3 24.12 -9.65 -23.65
C CYS A 3 23.56 -8.23 -23.73
N VAL A 4 22.77 -7.87 -22.72
CA VAL A 4 22.21 -6.53 -22.53
C VAL A 4 22.64 -6.06 -21.14
N GLY A 5 23.20 -4.86 -21.04
CA GLY A 5 23.53 -4.23 -19.77
C GLY A 5 22.48 -3.19 -19.39
N ALA A 6 22.24 -3.02 -18.10
CA ALA A 6 21.41 -1.96 -17.53
C ALA A 6 22.19 -1.35 -16.35
N THR A 7 22.50 -0.07 -16.43
CA THR A 7 23.36 0.64 -15.47
C THR A 7 23.12 2.14 -15.58
N THR A 8 23.52 2.90 -14.58
CA THR A 8 23.44 4.37 -14.61
C THR A 8 24.50 4.97 -15.52
N LEU A 9 24.32 6.24 -15.91
CA LEU A 9 25.30 6.94 -16.74
C LEU A 9 26.66 7.07 -16.05
N ASP A 10 26.66 7.25 -14.73
CA ASP A 10 27.89 7.42 -13.94
C ASP A 10 28.68 6.11 -13.85
N GLU A 11 27.98 4.99 -13.63
CA GLU A 11 28.60 3.66 -13.68
C GLU A 11 29.11 3.32 -15.08
N TYR A 12 28.35 3.67 -16.14
CA TYR A 12 28.81 3.49 -17.52
C TYR A 12 30.12 4.25 -17.78
N ARG A 13 30.20 5.52 -17.37
CA ARG A 13 31.42 6.35 -17.44
C ARG A 13 32.57 5.78 -16.65
N GLN A 14 32.29 5.23 -15.47
CA GLN A 14 33.31 4.73 -14.57
C GLN A 14 33.93 3.42 -15.06
N TYR A 15 33.12 2.51 -15.59
CA TYR A 15 33.50 1.10 -15.80
C TYR A 15 33.55 0.67 -17.27
N ILE A 16 32.75 1.26 -18.15
CA ILE A 16 32.65 0.82 -19.56
C ILE A 16 33.39 1.78 -20.50
N GLU A 17 33.15 3.08 -20.35
CA GLU A 17 33.71 4.11 -21.25
C GLU A 17 35.24 4.22 -21.18
N LYS A 18 35.85 3.79 -20.07
CA LYS A 18 37.31 3.77 -19.91
C LYS A 18 38.00 2.61 -20.65
N ASP A 19 37.27 1.57 -21.02
CA ASP A 19 37.80 0.40 -21.74
C ASP A 19 37.36 0.43 -23.22
N ALA A 20 38.30 0.79 -24.09
CA ALA A 20 38.06 0.90 -25.53
C ALA A 20 37.57 -0.43 -26.18
N ALA A 21 37.89 -1.59 -25.60
CA ALA A 21 37.42 -2.87 -26.12
C ALA A 21 35.94 -3.12 -25.80
N LEU A 22 35.46 -2.63 -24.66
CA LEU A 22 34.06 -2.69 -24.25
C LEU A 22 33.24 -1.59 -24.93
N GLU A 23 33.73 -0.34 -24.92
CA GLU A 23 33.02 0.80 -25.50
C GLU A 23 32.63 0.57 -26.96
N ARG A 24 33.55 0.03 -27.78
CA ARG A 24 33.27 -0.28 -29.20
C ARG A 24 32.29 -1.45 -29.43
N ARG A 25 31.98 -2.22 -28.38
CA ARG A 25 31.06 -3.38 -28.44
C ARG A 25 29.68 -3.07 -27.88
N PHE A 26 29.54 -2.01 -27.08
CA PHE A 26 28.28 -1.60 -26.49
C PHE A 26 27.74 -0.34 -27.15
N GLN A 27 26.51 -0.41 -27.65
CA GLN A 27 25.77 0.77 -28.08
C GLN A 27 25.06 1.39 -26.87
N LYS A 28 25.26 2.69 -26.64
CA LYS A 28 24.51 3.44 -25.62
C LYS A 28 23.06 3.62 -26.10
N VAL A 29 22.10 3.26 -25.25
CA VAL A 29 20.68 3.55 -25.39
C VAL A 29 20.25 4.26 -24.11
N PHE A 30 19.88 5.53 -24.23
CA PHE A 30 19.41 6.31 -23.09
C PHE A 30 17.94 6.01 -22.85
N VAL A 31 17.59 5.76 -21.59
CA VAL A 31 16.22 5.53 -21.14
C VAL A 31 15.94 6.59 -20.10
N ASP A 32 15.16 7.59 -20.49
CA ASP A 32 14.78 8.71 -19.63
C ASP A 32 13.58 8.35 -18.75
N GLU A 33 13.39 9.12 -17.68
CA GLU A 33 12.18 9.04 -16.85
C GLU A 33 10.94 9.31 -17.72
N PRO A 34 9.90 8.46 -17.65
CA PRO A 34 8.67 8.68 -18.40
C PRO A 34 7.93 9.94 -17.93
N SER A 35 7.15 10.53 -18.82
CA SER A 35 6.25 11.61 -18.42
C SER A 35 5.16 11.12 -17.46
N VAL A 36 4.45 12.05 -16.83
CA VAL A 36 3.27 11.73 -16.01
C VAL A 36 2.21 11.01 -16.86
N GLU A 37 2.01 11.44 -18.11
CA GLU A 37 1.03 10.84 -19.03
C GLU A 37 1.43 9.41 -19.42
N ASP A 38 2.71 9.19 -19.74
CA ASP A 38 3.24 7.86 -20.03
C ASP A 38 3.13 6.95 -18.82
N THR A 39 3.39 7.47 -17.62
CA THR A 39 3.24 6.70 -16.37
C THR A 39 1.80 6.29 -16.13
N ILE A 40 0.83 7.17 -16.41
CA ILE A 40 -0.60 6.82 -16.34
C ILE A 40 -0.92 5.69 -17.33
N ALA A 41 -0.39 5.73 -18.55
CA ALA A 41 -0.58 4.65 -19.53
C ALA A 41 0.05 3.33 -19.07
N ILE A 42 1.26 3.38 -18.50
CA ILE A 42 1.95 2.21 -17.91
C ILE A 42 1.12 1.61 -16.78
N LEU A 43 0.66 2.44 -15.83
CA LEU A 43 -0.17 1.99 -14.70
C LEU A 43 -1.50 1.40 -15.17
N ARG A 44 -2.15 1.98 -16.17
CA ARG A 44 -3.36 1.41 -16.79
C ARG A 44 -3.09 0.04 -17.43
N GLY A 45 -1.93 -0.15 -18.05
CA GLY A 45 -1.52 -1.45 -18.59
C GLY A 45 -1.18 -2.50 -17.53
N LEU A 46 -0.73 -2.06 -16.35
CA LEU A 46 -0.44 -2.94 -15.21
C LEU A 46 -1.67 -3.19 -14.31
N LYS A 47 -2.69 -2.34 -14.41
CA LYS A 47 -3.88 -2.31 -13.54
C LYS A 47 -4.45 -3.71 -13.26
N GLU A 48 -4.80 -4.45 -14.31
CA GLU A 48 -5.45 -5.77 -14.19
C GLU A 48 -4.59 -6.75 -13.36
N ARG A 49 -3.26 -6.71 -13.52
CA ARG A 49 -2.35 -7.59 -12.76
C ARG A 49 -2.34 -7.25 -11.27
N TYR A 50 -2.38 -5.97 -10.92
CA TYR A 50 -2.38 -5.51 -9.52
C TYR A 50 -3.74 -5.74 -8.86
N GLU A 51 -4.84 -5.51 -9.58
CA GLU A 51 -6.20 -5.80 -9.10
C GLU A 51 -6.35 -7.29 -8.76
N ILE A 52 -5.89 -8.19 -9.65
CA ILE A 52 -5.92 -9.63 -9.39
C ILE A 52 -5.02 -10.02 -8.22
N HIS A 53 -3.80 -9.45 -8.15
CA HIS A 53 -2.85 -9.80 -7.09
C HIS A 53 -3.36 -9.41 -5.69
N HIS A 54 -3.87 -8.18 -5.56
CA HIS A 54 -4.36 -7.64 -4.28
C HIS A 54 -5.83 -7.93 -4.02
N HIS A 55 -6.56 -8.43 -5.01
CA HIS A 55 -8.01 -8.68 -4.96
C HIS A 55 -8.79 -7.41 -4.59
N VAL A 56 -8.45 -6.30 -5.25
CA VAL A 56 -9.09 -4.99 -5.09
C VAL A 56 -9.40 -4.40 -6.47
N ASP A 57 -10.32 -3.44 -6.52
CA ASP A 57 -10.57 -2.66 -7.72
C ASP A 57 -9.83 -1.31 -7.65
N ILE A 58 -9.02 -1.01 -8.66
CA ILE A 58 -8.24 0.23 -8.75
C ILE A 58 -8.95 1.18 -9.70
N THR A 59 -9.44 2.30 -9.18
CA THR A 59 -10.15 3.31 -9.97
C THR A 59 -9.18 4.11 -10.86
N ASP A 60 -9.64 4.55 -12.04
CA ASP A 60 -8.81 5.40 -12.92
C ASP A 60 -8.38 6.72 -12.24
N PRO A 61 -9.24 7.42 -11.46
CA PRO A 61 -8.80 8.57 -10.67
C PRO A 61 -7.67 8.25 -9.68
N ALA A 62 -7.64 7.05 -9.09
CA ALA A 62 -6.54 6.64 -8.20
C ALA A 62 -5.22 6.50 -8.97
N ILE A 63 -5.24 5.97 -10.19
CA ILE A 63 -4.05 5.88 -11.07
C ILE A 63 -3.53 7.28 -11.41
N VAL A 64 -4.42 8.18 -11.83
CA VAL A 64 -4.05 9.57 -12.15
C VAL A 64 -3.48 10.29 -10.93
N ALA A 65 -4.10 10.09 -9.75
CA ALA A 65 -3.63 10.65 -8.50
C ALA A 65 -2.24 10.10 -8.11
N ALA A 66 -2.02 8.79 -8.21
CA ALA A 66 -0.74 8.17 -7.89
C ALA A 66 0.39 8.73 -8.76
N ALA A 67 0.19 8.84 -10.07
CA ALA A 67 1.18 9.42 -10.98
C ALA A 67 1.44 10.91 -10.69
N THR A 68 0.38 11.71 -10.53
CA THR A 68 0.49 13.17 -10.37
C THR A 68 1.09 13.54 -9.00
N LEU A 69 0.64 12.91 -7.93
CA LEU A 69 1.07 13.21 -6.57
C LEU A 69 2.48 12.68 -6.31
N SER A 70 2.81 11.47 -6.76
CA SER A 70 4.19 10.95 -6.64
C SER A 70 5.18 11.80 -7.41
N HIS A 71 4.83 12.25 -8.63
CA HIS A 71 5.69 13.13 -9.40
C HIS A 71 5.94 14.46 -8.69
N ARG A 72 4.90 15.04 -8.08
CA ARG A 72 4.98 16.36 -7.44
C ARG A 72 5.66 16.36 -6.08
N TYR A 73 5.43 15.33 -5.26
CA TYR A 73 5.78 15.36 -3.84
C TYR A 73 6.89 14.39 -3.44
N ILE A 74 7.17 13.35 -4.25
CA ILE A 74 8.26 12.41 -4.01
C ILE A 74 9.41 12.77 -4.95
N SER A 75 10.35 13.58 -4.46
CA SER A 75 11.45 14.16 -5.25
C SER A 75 12.72 13.32 -5.30
N ASP A 76 12.87 12.36 -4.40
CA ASP A 76 14.02 11.47 -4.25
C ASP A 76 13.97 10.23 -5.16
N ARG A 77 12.82 9.98 -5.80
CA ARG A 77 12.58 8.85 -6.70
C ARG A 77 11.99 9.30 -8.04
N GLN A 78 12.17 8.47 -9.06
CA GLN A 78 11.72 8.73 -10.43
C GLN A 78 10.48 7.89 -10.77
N LEU A 79 9.67 8.39 -11.71
CA LEU A 79 8.63 7.62 -12.37
C LEU A 79 9.24 6.50 -13.22
N PRO A 80 8.48 5.43 -13.52
CA PRO A 80 7.11 5.13 -13.07
C PRO A 80 7.08 4.43 -11.69
N ASP A 81 8.24 4.00 -11.19
CA ASP A 81 8.44 3.13 -10.04
C ASP A 81 7.74 3.65 -8.77
N LYS A 82 7.99 4.92 -8.41
CA LYS A 82 7.33 5.55 -7.24
C LYS A 82 5.79 5.58 -7.32
N ALA A 83 5.22 5.64 -8.52
CA ALA A 83 3.77 5.65 -8.69
C ALA A 83 3.18 4.24 -8.62
N ILE A 84 3.94 3.24 -9.09
CA ILE A 84 3.61 1.82 -8.94
C ILE A 84 3.59 1.46 -7.46
N ASP A 85 4.61 1.88 -6.70
CA ASP A 85 4.68 1.63 -5.26
C ASP A 85 3.49 2.22 -4.49
N LEU A 86 3.06 3.44 -4.82
CA LEU A 86 1.87 4.02 -4.18
C LEU A 86 0.61 3.19 -4.44
N ILE A 87 0.45 2.66 -5.65
CA ILE A 87 -0.68 1.79 -5.99
C ILE A 87 -0.58 0.47 -5.24
N ASP A 88 0.61 -0.13 -5.19
CA ASP A 88 0.87 -1.40 -4.51
C ASP A 88 0.63 -1.31 -3.00
N GLU A 89 1.13 -0.25 -2.37
CA GLU A 89 0.96 0.00 -0.93
C GLU A 89 -0.50 0.30 -0.59
N ALA A 90 -1.18 1.13 -1.39
CA ALA A 90 -2.60 1.41 -1.20
C ALA A 90 -3.46 0.15 -1.39
N ALA A 91 -3.19 -0.65 -2.42
CA ALA A 91 -3.89 -1.90 -2.67
C ALA A 91 -3.67 -2.92 -1.54
N SER A 92 -2.43 -3.03 -1.04
CA SER A 92 -2.09 -3.86 0.12
C SER A 92 -2.86 -3.42 1.37
N SER A 93 -2.94 -2.11 1.63
CA SER A 93 -3.69 -1.55 2.76
C SER A 93 -5.18 -1.88 2.66
N ILE A 94 -5.80 -1.67 1.50
CA ILE A 94 -7.22 -2.00 1.29
C ILE A 94 -7.47 -3.51 1.42
N ARG A 95 -6.55 -4.34 0.93
CA ARG A 95 -6.66 -5.80 1.12
C ARG A 95 -6.64 -6.17 2.60
N MET A 96 -5.75 -5.58 3.39
CA MET A 96 -5.74 -5.78 4.83
C MET A 96 -7.05 -5.33 5.48
N GLU A 97 -7.63 -4.22 5.05
CA GLU A 97 -8.94 -3.76 5.54
C GLU A 97 -10.06 -4.75 5.21
N ILE A 98 -10.10 -5.28 3.97
CA ILE A 98 -11.08 -6.27 3.53
C ILE A 98 -10.99 -7.57 4.34
N ASP A 99 -9.77 -8.05 4.59
CA ASP A 99 -9.53 -9.29 5.35
C ASP A 99 -9.75 -9.08 6.87
N SER A 100 -9.81 -7.82 7.33
CA SER A 100 -10.01 -7.46 8.73
C SER A 100 -11.47 -7.35 9.13
N LYS A 101 -11.72 -7.46 10.43
CA LYS A 101 -13.05 -7.23 10.97
C LYS A 101 -13.38 -5.73 10.93
N PRO A 102 -14.57 -5.32 10.45
CA PRO A 102 -14.97 -3.92 10.45
C PRO A 102 -14.87 -3.29 11.84
N GLU A 103 -14.27 -2.11 11.91
CA GLU A 103 -14.06 -1.37 13.17
C GLU A 103 -15.35 -1.19 14.00
N PRO A 104 -16.52 -0.86 13.42
CA PRO A 104 -17.75 -0.75 14.20
C PRO A 104 -18.12 -2.06 14.92
N LEU A 105 -17.84 -3.20 14.30
CA LEU A 105 -18.10 -4.51 14.91
C LEU A 105 -17.05 -4.87 15.96
N ASP A 106 -15.79 -4.47 15.79
CA ASP A 106 -14.75 -4.66 16.81
C ASP A 106 -15.07 -3.83 18.06
N LEU A 107 -15.48 -2.57 17.88
CA LEU A 107 -15.92 -1.69 18.97
C LEU A 107 -17.11 -2.27 19.74
N LEU A 108 -18.12 -2.76 19.04
CA LEU A 108 -19.28 -3.39 19.68
C LEU A 108 -18.89 -4.68 20.43
N GLU A 109 -18.00 -5.51 19.88
CA GLU A 109 -17.53 -6.71 20.57
C GLU A 109 -16.75 -6.38 21.84
N ARG A 110 -15.84 -5.41 21.78
CA ARG A 110 -15.13 -4.93 22.97
C ARG A 110 -16.10 -4.43 24.04
N ARG A 111 -17.15 -3.71 23.62
CA ARG A 111 -18.20 -3.25 24.53
C ARG A 111 -18.98 -4.42 25.15
N ILE A 112 -19.37 -5.42 24.36
CA ILE A 112 -20.05 -6.63 24.85
C ILE A 112 -19.17 -7.39 25.85
N ILE A 113 -17.87 -7.54 25.56
CA ILE A 113 -16.93 -8.19 26.47
C ILE A 113 -16.83 -7.43 27.79
N GLN A 114 -16.71 -6.10 27.74
CA GLN A 114 -16.68 -5.24 28.92
C GLN A 114 -17.94 -5.41 29.78
N LEU A 115 -19.12 -5.36 29.15
CA LEU A 115 -20.40 -5.53 29.84
C LEU A 115 -20.54 -6.92 30.46
N LYS A 116 -20.10 -7.98 29.78
CA LYS A 116 -20.10 -9.35 30.33
C LYS A 116 -19.18 -9.51 31.53
N LEU A 117 -18.00 -8.89 31.50
CA LEU A 117 -17.07 -8.89 32.64
C LEU A 117 -17.66 -8.11 33.83
N GLU A 118 -18.26 -6.94 33.58
CA GLU A 118 -18.97 -6.16 34.60
C GLU A 118 -20.12 -6.98 35.21
N GLN A 119 -20.93 -7.65 34.37
CA GLN A 119 -22.02 -8.52 34.82
C GLN A 119 -21.52 -9.66 35.71
N GLN A 120 -20.45 -10.36 35.32
CA GLN A 120 -19.87 -11.46 36.11
C GLN A 120 -19.24 -11.00 37.43
N ALA A 121 -18.70 -9.78 37.48
CA ALA A 121 -18.18 -9.20 38.71
C ALA A 121 -19.33 -8.88 39.68
N LEU A 122 -20.37 -8.18 39.19
CA LEU A 122 -21.54 -7.80 39.98
C LEU A 122 -22.35 -9.00 40.49
N GLN A 123 -22.41 -10.11 39.74
CA GLN A 123 -23.06 -11.35 40.19
C GLN A 123 -22.43 -11.98 41.44
N LYS A 124 -21.18 -11.65 41.76
CA LYS A 124 -20.49 -12.14 42.96
C LYS A 124 -20.66 -11.23 44.17
N GLU A 125 -21.25 -10.06 44.00
CA GLU A 125 -21.45 -9.08 45.06
C GLU A 125 -22.88 -9.15 45.62
N GLU A 126 -23.04 -8.99 46.94
CA GLU A 126 -24.33 -9.14 47.61
C GLU A 126 -24.99 -7.80 47.97
N ASP A 127 -24.31 -6.67 47.76
CA ASP A 127 -24.81 -5.36 48.18
C ASP A 127 -25.92 -4.82 47.24
N GLU A 128 -26.79 -3.98 47.82
CA GLU A 128 -27.94 -3.36 47.15
C GLU A 128 -27.56 -2.53 45.92
N ALA A 129 -26.40 -1.87 45.94
CA ALA A 129 -25.96 -1.02 44.83
C ALA A 129 -25.54 -1.87 43.64
N SER A 130 -24.80 -2.97 43.88
CA SER A 130 -24.41 -3.94 42.86
C SER A 130 -25.61 -4.62 42.21
N ARG A 131 -26.63 -5.00 42.98
CA ARG A 131 -27.87 -5.58 42.42
C ARG A 131 -28.63 -4.60 41.51
N LYS A 132 -28.75 -3.33 41.91
CA LYS A 132 -29.38 -2.29 41.07
C LYS A 132 -28.58 -2.01 39.80
N ARG A 133 -27.24 -2.02 39.87
CA ARG A 133 -26.39 -1.87 38.69
C ARG A 133 -26.56 -3.04 37.72
N LEU A 134 -26.62 -4.27 38.24
CA LEU A 134 -26.86 -5.47 37.45
C LEU A 134 -28.20 -5.41 36.70
N GLU A 135 -29.29 -5.04 37.37
CA GLU A 135 -30.61 -4.87 36.73
C GLU A 135 -30.64 -3.79 35.64
N MET A 136 -29.86 -2.71 35.82
CA MET A 136 -29.72 -1.67 34.78
C MET A 136 -28.93 -2.20 33.58
N LEU A 137 -27.87 -2.96 33.83
CA LEU A 137 -26.98 -3.50 32.81
C LEU A 137 -27.66 -4.60 31.96
N GLU A 138 -28.60 -5.35 32.54
CA GLU A 138 -29.41 -6.34 31.80
C GLU A 138 -30.48 -5.72 30.88
N LYS A 139 -30.77 -4.43 31.05
CA LYS A 139 -31.73 -3.68 30.20
C LYS A 139 -31.05 -2.89 29.08
N GLU A 140 -29.72 -2.81 29.10
CA GLU A 140 -28.87 -2.10 28.13
C GLU A 140 -28.49 -3.03 26.97
#